data_AF-A0A3Q8X4E6-F1
#
_entry.id   AF-A0A3Q8X4E6-F1
#
_cell.length_a   1.000
_cell.length_b   1.000
_cell.length_c   1.000
_cell.angle_alpha   90.00
_cell.angle_beta   90.00
_cell.angle_gamma   90.00
#
_symmetry.space_group_name_H-M   'P 1'
#
loop_
_entity.id
_entity.type
_entity.pdbx_description
1 polymer ?
#
loop_
_entity_poly.entity_id
_entity_poly.type
_entity_poly.pdbx_seq_one_letter_code
_entity_poly.pdbx_strand_id
1 'polypeptide(L)'
;MKKLQWRWILLILVFAGSLAWVLSLPNTKEWKGQVSSKVRELSQDTLPEFHVTAGDTEDSEIPVTQSTYCWGNRGCADYAWGKMMTRGIEPTSVEAGANIHIRLEDVPVPSELIAQKFLDDNTYETVTLVDGVFKAPSSAGVYHYGVSAYWKTEDGKYSKGDSSVVFVIEVK
;
A
#
# COMPACT_ATOMS: atom_id res chain seq x y z
N MET A 1 2.74 -16.31 84.45
CA MET A 1 3.89 -15.57 83.89
C MET A 1 4.31 -16.20 82.57
N LYS A 2 4.81 -15.37 81.64
CA LYS A 2 5.33 -15.68 80.29
C LYS A 2 4.29 -15.82 79.17
N LYS A 3 3.76 -14.64 78.78
CA LYS A 3 3.62 -14.26 77.36
C LYS A 3 5.01 -14.37 76.71
N LEU A 4 5.22 -15.24 75.73
CA LEU A 4 6.29 -15.06 74.76
C LEU A 4 6.14 -16.01 73.56
N GLN A 5 6.41 -15.48 72.37
CA GLN A 5 6.70 -16.20 71.13
C GLN A 5 5.52 -16.73 70.30
N TRP A 6 4.59 -15.86 69.86
CA TRP A 6 3.71 -16.19 68.70
C TRP A 6 3.80 -15.20 67.53
N ARG A 7 4.67 -14.18 67.59
CA ARG A 7 4.75 -13.14 66.56
C ARG A 7 5.85 -13.35 65.50
N TRP A 8 6.66 -14.40 65.60
CA TRP A 8 7.77 -14.64 64.67
C TRP A 8 7.57 -15.80 63.68
N ILE A 9 6.52 -16.62 63.84
CA ILE A 9 6.28 -17.76 62.93
C ILE A 9 5.44 -17.36 61.70
N LEU A 10 4.67 -16.28 61.77
CA LEU A 10 3.83 -15.81 60.66
C LEU A 10 4.56 -14.95 59.61
N LEU A 11 5.82 -14.56 59.86
CA LEU A 11 6.61 -13.77 58.90
C LEU A 11 7.42 -14.61 57.91
N ILE A 12 7.59 -15.92 58.13
CA ILE A 12 8.34 -16.79 57.21
C ILE A 12 7.44 -17.46 56.16
N LEU A 13 6.14 -17.61 56.41
CA LEU A 13 5.22 -18.24 55.46
C LEU A 13 4.66 -17.31 54.37
N VAL A 14 4.85 -15.99 54.47
CA VAL A 14 4.40 -15.05 53.43
C VAL A 14 5.47 -14.81 52.33
N PHE A 15 6.73 -15.18 52.60
CA PHE A 15 7.81 -14.98 51.62
C PHE A 15 8.03 -16.15 50.64
N ALA A 16 7.49 -17.34 50.91
CA ALA A 16 7.65 -18.49 50.01
C ALA A 16 6.53 -18.63 48.95
N GLY A 17 5.39 -17.94 49.12
CA GLY A 17 4.26 -18.02 48.19
C GLY A 17 4.31 -17.02 47.02
N SER A 18 5.18 -16.02 47.09
CA SER A 18 5.21 -14.88 46.16
C SER A 18 6.30 -14.95 45.09
N LEU A 19 7.17 -15.97 45.10
CA LEU A 19 8.20 -16.16 44.08
C LEU A 19 7.81 -17.13 42.95
N ALA A 20 6.72 -17.88 43.10
CA ALA A 20 6.28 -18.83 42.07
C ALA A 20 5.36 -18.21 40.99
N TRP A 21 4.85 -16.99 41.19
CA TRP A 21 3.93 -16.33 40.25
C TRP A 21 4.59 -15.31 39.31
N VAL A 22 5.92 -15.18 39.33
CA VAL A 22 6.65 -14.21 38.48
C VAL A 22 7.37 -14.90 37.29
N LEU A 23 7.36 -16.23 37.21
CA LEU A 23 8.09 -16.98 36.16
C LEU A 23 7.23 -17.50 35.00
N SER A 24 6.02 -16.99 34.80
CA SER A 24 5.22 -17.37 33.62
C SER A 24 4.47 -16.20 32.97
N LEU A 25 5.06 -15.01 32.99
CA LEU A 25 4.64 -13.94 32.09
C LEU A 25 5.48 -14.05 30.81
N PRO A 26 4.87 -14.22 29.62
CA PRO A 26 5.61 -14.25 28.37
C PRO A 26 6.42 -12.96 28.22
N ASN A 27 7.67 -13.11 27.77
CA ASN A 27 8.63 -12.03 27.63
C ASN A 27 8.05 -10.92 26.74
N THR A 28 7.89 -9.71 27.28
CA THR A 28 7.27 -8.57 26.57
C THR A 28 8.04 -8.15 25.31
N LYS A 29 9.31 -8.54 25.19
CA LYS A 29 10.11 -8.34 23.97
C LYS A 29 9.68 -9.26 22.82
N GLU A 30 9.22 -10.47 23.12
CA GLU A 30 8.79 -11.46 22.13
C GLU A 30 7.45 -11.06 21.51
N TRP A 31 6.54 -10.49 22.32
CA TRP A 31 5.25 -10.00 21.86
C TRP A 31 5.38 -8.78 20.93
N LYS A 32 6.28 -7.82 21.24
CA LYS A 32 6.55 -6.68 20.35
C LYS A 32 7.22 -7.11 19.04
N GLY A 33 8.13 -8.09 19.06
CA GLY A 33 8.76 -8.62 17.86
C GLY A 33 7.76 -9.33 16.94
N GLN A 34 6.86 -10.12 17.52
CA GLN A 34 5.86 -10.89 16.77
C GLN A 34 4.69 -10.03 16.27
N VAL A 35 4.28 -9.00 17.01
CA VAL A 35 3.29 -8.01 16.53
C VAL A 35 3.92 -7.10 15.46
N SER A 36 5.19 -6.71 15.59
CA SER A 36 5.88 -5.91 14.58
C SER A 36 6.20 -6.70 13.30
N SER A 37 6.48 -8.00 13.38
CA SER A 37 6.67 -8.82 12.18
C SER A 37 5.34 -9.17 11.51
N LYS A 38 4.28 -9.41 12.29
CA LYS A 38 2.95 -9.75 11.79
C LYS A 38 2.15 -8.55 11.25
N VAL A 39 2.50 -7.32 11.65
CA VAL A 39 1.97 -6.08 11.06
C VAL A 39 2.73 -5.67 9.79
N ARG A 40 3.87 -6.31 9.50
CA ARG A 40 4.70 -6.04 8.29
C ARG A 40 4.77 -7.22 7.32
N GLU A 41 4.00 -8.25 7.57
CA GLU A 41 3.47 -9.10 6.51
C GLU A 41 2.38 -8.23 5.87
N LEU A 42 2.64 -7.76 4.64
CA LEU A 42 1.68 -7.00 3.82
C LEU A 42 0.27 -7.51 4.13
N SER A 43 -0.72 -6.64 4.33
CA SER A 43 -2.12 -7.08 4.37
C SER A 43 -2.46 -7.67 3.00
N GLN A 44 -2.11 -8.94 2.78
CA GLN A 44 -2.20 -9.68 1.52
C GLN A 44 -3.66 -9.88 1.09
N ASP A 45 -4.60 -9.35 1.86
CA ASP A 45 -6.04 -9.43 1.68
C ASP A 45 -6.64 -8.16 1.05
N THR A 46 -5.91 -7.03 1.02
CA THR A 46 -6.36 -5.78 0.38
C THR A 46 -5.41 -5.41 -0.76
N LEU A 47 -5.98 -5.03 -1.91
CA LEU A 47 -5.19 -4.57 -3.06
C LEU A 47 -4.54 -3.22 -2.75
N PRO A 48 -3.37 -2.92 -3.35
CA PRO A 48 -2.80 -1.58 -3.29
C PRO A 48 -3.78 -0.54 -3.81
N GLU A 49 -3.98 0.53 -3.04
CA GLU A 49 -4.85 1.64 -3.44
C GLU A 49 -4.02 2.70 -4.18
N PHE A 50 -4.50 3.10 -5.35
CA PHE A 50 -3.88 4.15 -6.16
C PHE A 50 -4.67 5.43 -6.02
N HIS A 51 -3.99 6.50 -5.64
CA HIS A 51 -4.54 7.86 -5.65
C HIS A 51 -3.88 8.64 -6.77
N VAL A 52 -4.71 9.15 -7.69
CA VAL A 52 -4.28 9.98 -8.80
C VAL A 52 -4.92 11.34 -8.67
N THR A 53 -4.12 12.41 -8.70
CA THR A 53 -4.63 13.79 -8.56
C THR A 53 -4.03 14.72 -9.63
N ALA A 54 -4.72 15.81 -9.93
CA ALA A 54 -4.30 16.82 -10.90
C ALA A 54 -4.04 18.20 -10.28
N GLY A 55 -2.97 18.86 -10.71
CA GLY A 55 -2.52 20.14 -10.15
C GLY A 55 -1.80 19.97 -8.81
N ASP A 56 -1.56 21.09 -8.13
CA ASP A 56 -0.76 21.12 -6.89
C ASP A 56 -1.61 20.96 -5.62
N THR A 57 -2.92 20.77 -5.77
CA THR A 57 -3.89 20.62 -4.68
C THR A 57 -4.45 19.20 -4.65
N GLU A 58 -4.59 18.62 -3.46
CA GLU A 58 -5.08 17.25 -3.28
C GLU A 58 -6.58 17.08 -3.58
N ASP A 59 -7.33 18.17 -3.66
CA ASP A 59 -8.79 18.18 -3.90
C ASP A 59 -9.20 17.78 -5.34
N SER A 60 -8.23 17.64 -6.25
CA SER A 60 -8.46 17.35 -7.66
C SER A 60 -8.24 15.87 -7.98
N GLU A 61 -9.00 15.00 -7.32
CA GLU A 61 -8.90 13.54 -7.50
C GLU A 61 -9.37 13.11 -8.90
N ILE A 62 -8.58 12.25 -9.55
CA ILE A 62 -8.91 11.59 -10.81
C ILE A 62 -9.32 10.15 -10.46
N PRO A 63 -10.58 9.76 -10.69
CA PRO A 63 -11.04 8.41 -10.44
C PRO A 63 -10.23 7.38 -11.25
N VAL A 64 -9.81 6.32 -10.57
CA VAL A 64 -9.09 5.21 -11.16
C VAL A 64 -9.94 3.95 -11.19
N THR A 65 -9.71 3.09 -12.18
CA THR A 65 -10.31 1.76 -12.26
C THR A 65 -9.24 0.70 -12.11
N GLN A 66 -9.44 -0.24 -11.17
CA GLN A 66 -8.57 -1.39 -10.98
C GLN A 66 -8.46 -2.21 -12.28
N SER A 67 -7.23 -2.50 -12.67
CA SER A 67 -6.86 -3.35 -13.80
C SER A 67 -6.15 -4.61 -13.28
N THR A 68 -5.34 -5.26 -14.13
CA THR A 68 -4.60 -6.48 -13.83
C THR A 68 -3.80 -6.38 -12.53
N TYR A 69 -3.86 -7.44 -11.74
CA TYR A 69 -3.08 -7.60 -10.52
C TYR A 69 -2.74 -9.06 -10.24
N CYS A 70 -1.66 -9.27 -9.51
CA CYS A 70 -1.32 -10.50 -8.79
C CYS A 70 -0.91 -10.11 -7.37
N TRP A 71 -1.75 -10.39 -6.37
CA TRP A 71 -1.54 -9.84 -5.02
C TRP A 71 -1.91 -10.83 -3.91
N GLY A 72 -0.91 -11.25 -3.14
CA GLY A 72 -1.10 -11.98 -1.90
C GLY A 72 -2.13 -13.12 -1.99
N ASN A 73 -3.11 -13.11 -1.09
CA ASN A 73 -4.19 -14.10 -1.04
C ASN A 73 -5.32 -13.81 -2.03
N ARG A 74 -5.35 -12.61 -2.63
CA ARG A 74 -6.31 -12.28 -3.71
C ARG A 74 -6.03 -13.08 -4.99
N GLY A 75 -4.83 -13.64 -5.11
CA GLY A 75 -4.40 -14.34 -6.31
C GLY A 75 -4.20 -13.36 -7.47
N CYS A 76 -4.41 -13.85 -8.69
CA CYS A 76 -4.23 -13.09 -9.92
C CYS A 76 -5.57 -12.88 -10.62
N ALA A 77 -5.76 -11.69 -11.18
CA ALA A 77 -6.87 -11.36 -12.05
C ALA A 77 -6.35 -10.58 -13.26
N ASP A 78 -6.60 -11.11 -14.45
CA ASP A 78 -6.23 -10.49 -15.71
C ASP A 78 -7.41 -9.71 -16.30
N TYR A 79 -7.17 -8.46 -16.65
CA TYR A 79 -8.15 -7.59 -17.30
C TYR A 79 -7.76 -7.29 -18.75
N ALA A 80 -8.71 -6.71 -19.48
CA ALA A 80 -8.44 -6.17 -20.81
C ALA A 80 -7.30 -5.13 -20.76
N TRP A 81 -6.66 -4.87 -21.89
CA TRP A 81 -5.55 -3.92 -21.97
C TRP A 81 -5.94 -2.62 -22.69
N GLY A 82 -5.21 -1.55 -22.41
CA GLY A 82 -5.23 -0.32 -23.20
C GLY A 82 -6.57 0.43 -23.16
N LYS A 83 -6.92 1.06 -24.29
CA LYS A 83 -8.16 1.85 -24.42
C LYS A 83 -9.44 1.04 -24.24
N MET A 84 -9.38 -0.30 -24.31
CA MET A 84 -10.54 -1.15 -24.05
C MET A 84 -11.01 -1.05 -22.60
N MET A 85 -10.10 -0.94 -21.64
CA MET A 85 -10.43 -0.79 -20.21
C MET A 85 -10.99 0.57 -19.85
N THR A 86 -10.68 1.59 -20.65
CA THR A 86 -11.10 2.97 -20.38
C THR A 86 -12.38 3.35 -21.13
N ARG A 87 -12.98 2.40 -21.86
CA ARG A 87 -14.23 2.64 -22.59
C ARG A 87 -15.38 2.90 -21.62
N GLY A 88 -16.02 4.06 -21.77
CA GLY A 88 -17.16 4.46 -20.94
C GLY A 88 -16.78 5.05 -19.58
N ILE A 89 -15.48 5.23 -19.30
CA ILE A 89 -15.03 6.04 -18.19
C ILE A 89 -15.18 7.51 -18.58
N GLU A 90 -15.86 8.29 -17.74
CA GLU A 90 -15.99 9.73 -17.92
C GLU A 90 -14.63 10.41 -17.66
N PRO A 91 -14.08 11.19 -18.60
CA PRO A 91 -12.80 11.88 -18.41
C PRO A 91 -12.86 12.92 -17.30
N THR A 92 -11.80 13.00 -16.49
CA THR A 92 -11.63 14.12 -15.55
C THR A 92 -11.01 15.32 -16.27
N SER A 93 -11.65 16.48 -16.18
CA SER A 93 -11.15 17.73 -16.78
C SER A 93 -9.90 18.21 -16.05
N VAL A 94 -8.82 18.48 -16.79
CA VAL A 94 -7.56 19.01 -16.24
C VAL A 94 -7.00 20.13 -17.11
N GLU A 95 -6.22 21.01 -16.49
CA GLU A 95 -5.52 22.09 -17.21
C GLU A 95 -4.32 21.55 -18.01
N ALA A 96 -4.06 22.17 -19.16
CA ALA A 96 -2.90 21.85 -19.98
C ALA A 96 -1.59 22.02 -19.17
N GLY A 97 -0.74 20.98 -19.18
CA GLY A 97 0.54 21.00 -18.47
C GLY A 97 0.45 20.90 -16.94
N ALA A 98 -0.74 20.65 -16.38
CA ALA A 98 -0.92 20.39 -14.95
C ALA A 98 -0.07 19.18 -14.50
N ASN A 99 0.39 19.22 -13.25
CA ASN A 99 1.05 18.06 -12.65
C ASN A 99 0.00 16.97 -12.39
N ILE A 100 0.30 15.73 -12.75
CA ILE A 100 -0.49 14.56 -12.41
C ILE A 100 0.33 13.75 -11.41
N HIS A 101 -0.18 13.61 -10.20
CA HIS A 101 0.47 12.88 -9.12
C HIS A 101 -0.10 11.47 -9.03
N ILE A 102 0.77 10.48 -8.87
CA ILE A 102 0.42 9.08 -8.63
C ILE A 102 1.00 8.68 -7.29
N ARG A 103 0.15 8.26 -6.36
CA ARG A 103 0.54 7.81 -5.02
C ARG A 103 -0.11 6.47 -4.71
N LEU A 104 0.56 5.70 -3.87
CA LEU A 104 0.00 4.50 -3.29
C LEU A 104 0.05 4.65 -1.77
N GLU A 105 -1.10 4.43 -1.12
CA GLU A 105 -1.23 4.50 0.33
C GLU A 105 -1.28 3.11 0.95
N ASP A 106 -0.92 3.02 2.23
CA ASP A 106 -0.95 1.79 3.03
C ASP A 106 -0.20 0.58 2.46
N VAL A 107 0.73 0.81 1.52
CA VAL A 107 1.63 -0.20 0.96
C VAL A 107 3.08 0.29 0.93
N PRO A 108 4.07 -0.62 0.97
CA PRO A 108 5.46 -0.24 0.74
C PRO A 108 5.64 0.43 -0.62
N VAL A 109 6.63 1.31 -0.75
CA VAL A 109 7.00 1.89 -2.05
C VAL A 109 7.34 0.76 -3.04
N PRO A 110 6.75 0.76 -4.25
CA PRO A 110 7.04 -0.28 -5.24
C PRO A 110 8.50 -0.20 -5.69
N SER A 111 9.05 -1.35 -6.10
CA SER A 111 10.37 -1.40 -6.72
C SER A 111 10.39 -0.71 -8.08
N GLU A 112 9.23 -0.64 -8.74
CA GLU A 112 9.06 -0.07 -10.06
C GLU A 112 7.63 0.46 -10.20
N LEU A 113 7.50 1.70 -10.68
CA LEU A 113 6.23 2.36 -10.97
C LEU A 113 6.29 2.85 -12.41
N ILE A 114 5.38 2.34 -13.25
CA ILE A 114 5.34 2.65 -14.68
C ILE A 114 4.01 3.30 -15.00
N ALA A 115 4.05 4.42 -15.71
CA ALA A 115 2.88 5.03 -16.32
C ALA A 115 2.97 4.95 -17.84
N GLN A 116 1.84 4.74 -18.49
CA GLN A 116 1.73 4.60 -19.94
C GLN A 116 0.53 5.39 -20.45
N LYS A 117 0.69 6.04 -21.60
CA LYS A 117 -0.39 6.66 -22.36
C LYS A 117 -0.78 5.73 -23.50
N PHE A 118 -2.03 5.30 -23.54
CA PHE A 118 -2.54 4.39 -24.58
C PHE A 118 -2.87 5.15 -25.87
N LEU A 119 -2.47 4.57 -27.01
CA LEU A 119 -2.73 5.09 -28.35
C LEU A 119 -3.85 4.29 -29.05
N ASP A 120 -4.35 4.81 -30.17
CA ASP A 120 -5.51 4.24 -30.89
C ASP A 120 -5.21 2.91 -31.58
N ASP A 121 -3.96 2.65 -31.93
CA ASP A 121 -3.49 1.46 -32.63
C ASP A 121 -3.13 0.30 -31.68
N ASN A 122 -3.64 0.34 -30.43
CA ASN A 122 -3.31 -0.58 -29.34
C ASN A 122 -1.83 -0.55 -28.92
N THR A 123 -1.09 0.51 -29.26
CA THR A 123 0.24 0.76 -28.72
C THR A 123 0.18 1.71 -27.52
N TYR A 124 1.34 2.00 -26.93
CA TYR A 124 1.45 2.93 -25.82
C TYR A 124 2.75 3.71 -25.91
N GLU A 125 2.74 4.89 -25.29
CA GLU A 125 3.94 5.67 -24.99
C GLU A 125 4.22 5.57 -23.50
N THR A 126 5.47 5.28 -23.13
CA THR A 126 5.90 5.35 -21.73
C THR A 126 5.88 6.79 -21.27
N VAL A 127 5.25 7.03 -20.12
CA VAL A 127 5.23 8.33 -19.44
C VAL A 127 6.33 8.34 -18.40
N THR A 128 7.29 9.25 -18.56
CA THR A 128 8.36 9.41 -17.58
C THR A 128 7.81 10.00 -16.29
N LEU A 129 7.96 9.27 -15.20
CA LEU A 129 7.62 9.73 -13.85
C LEU A 129 8.88 10.28 -13.17
N VAL A 130 8.75 11.43 -12.52
CA VAL A 130 9.74 11.97 -11.57
C VAL A 130 9.04 12.02 -10.21
N ASP A 131 9.49 11.18 -9.27
CA ASP A 131 8.88 11.05 -7.94
C ASP A 131 7.37 10.80 -7.97
N GLY A 132 6.90 9.96 -8.91
CA GLY A 132 5.49 9.64 -9.09
C GLY A 132 4.67 10.74 -9.78
N VAL A 133 5.34 11.75 -10.36
CA VAL A 133 4.69 12.89 -11.01
C VAL A 133 5.02 12.95 -12.49
N PHE A 134 4.05 13.30 -13.32
CA PHE A 134 4.27 13.72 -14.71
C PHE A 134 3.39 14.92 -15.07
N LYS A 135 3.59 15.51 -16.26
CA LYS A 135 2.76 16.61 -16.75
C LYS A 135 1.69 16.12 -17.72
N ALA A 136 0.46 16.61 -17.55
CA ALA A 136 -0.59 16.47 -18.53
C ALA A 136 -0.16 17.03 -19.90
N PRO A 137 -0.66 16.48 -21.02
CA PRO A 137 -0.38 17.00 -22.35
C PRO A 137 -0.69 18.50 -22.47
N SER A 138 0.03 19.20 -23.35
CA SER A 138 -0.22 20.63 -23.61
C SER A 138 -1.31 20.87 -24.67
N SER A 139 -1.62 19.85 -25.48
CA SER A 139 -2.69 19.90 -26.46
C SER A 139 -4.00 19.46 -25.82
N ALA A 140 -5.09 20.14 -26.18
CA ALA A 140 -6.43 19.72 -25.79
C ALA A 140 -6.76 18.34 -26.38
N GLY A 141 -7.51 17.55 -25.62
CA GLY A 141 -7.94 16.21 -26.04
C GLY A 141 -8.19 15.26 -24.87
N VAL A 142 -8.72 14.09 -25.20
CA VAL A 142 -8.95 13.00 -24.24
C VAL A 142 -7.78 12.03 -24.27
N TYR A 143 -7.23 11.75 -23.09
CA TYR A 143 -6.04 10.93 -22.92
C TYR A 143 -6.31 9.78 -21.95
N HIS A 144 -5.85 8.59 -22.33
CA HIS A 144 -6.09 7.34 -21.62
C HIS A 144 -4.79 6.84 -21.04
N TYR A 145 -4.78 6.55 -19.74
CA TYR A 145 -3.57 6.15 -19.03
C TYR A 145 -3.72 4.81 -18.33
N GLY A 146 -2.59 4.10 -18.23
CA GLY A 146 -2.41 2.96 -17.34
C GLY A 146 -1.24 3.21 -16.42
N VAL A 147 -1.35 2.74 -15.17
CA VAL A 147 -0.30 2.78 -14.17
C VAL A 147 -0.12 1.38 -13.62
N SER A 148 1.11 0.91 -13.53
CA SER A 148 1.46 -0.39 -12.96
C SER A 148 2.54 -0.23 -11.90
N ALA A 149 2.29 -0.82 -10.74
CA ALA A 149 3.24 -0.88 -9.64
C ALA A 149 3.69 -2.33 -9.42
N TYR A 150 4.99 -2.52 -9.24
CA TYR A 150 5.61 -3.84 -9.06
C TYR A 150 6.43 -3.87 -7.79
N TRP A 151 6.25 -4.92 -6.99
CA TRP A 151 7.03 -5.18 -5.79
C TRP A 151 7.89 -6.41 -6.02
N LYS A 152 9.20 -6.27 -5.82
CA LYS A 152 10.15 -7.38 -5.96
C LYS A 152 10.82 -7.68 -4.61
N THR A 153 11.42 -8.86 -4.50
CA THR A 153 12.35 -9.17 -3.41
C THR A 153 13.57 -8.24 -3.46
N GLU A 154 14.29 -8.13 -2.35
CA GLU A 154 15.45 -7.21 -2.25
C GLU A 154 16.55 -7.54 -3.26
N ASP A 155 16.69 -8.82 -3.62
CA ASP A 155 17.59 -9.30 -4.68
C ASP A 155 17.03 -9.11 -6.10
N GLY A 156 15.83 -8.55 -6.24
CA GLY A 156 15.13 -8.31 -7.51
C GLY A 156 14.64 -9.55 -8.23
N LYS A 157 14.83 -10.75 -7.66
CA LYS A 157 14.65 -12.02 -8.38
C LYS A 157 13.21 -12.53 -8.41
N TYR A 158 12.41 -12.24 -7.38
CA TYR A 158 11.06 -12.74 -7.24
C TYR A 158 10.06 -11.59 -7.12
N SER A 159 8.90 -11.73 -7.76
CA SER A 159 7.78 -10.82 -7.53
C SER A 159 7.18 -11.09 -6.15
N LYS A 160 6.89 -10.02 -5.41
CA LYS A 160 6.05 -10.02 -4.20
C LYS A 160 4.60 -9.67 -4.53
N GLY A 161 4.34 -9.16 -5.73
CA GLY A 161 3.03 -8.79 -6.23
C GLY A 161 3.11 -7.61 -7.18
N ASP A 162 2.01 -7.40 -7.89
CA ASP A 162 1.80 -6.28 -8.80
C ASP A 162 0.33 -5.89 -8.79
N SER A 163 0.08 -4.62 -9.08
CA SER A 163 -1.26 -4.08 -9.25
C SER A 163 -1.21 -2.94 -10.26
N SER A 164 -2.27 -2.81 -11.04
CA SER A 164 -2.38 -1.77 -12.06
C SER A 164 -3.73 -1.10 -12.03
N VAL A 165 -3.78 0.17 -12.43
CA VAL A 165 -5.02 0.92 -12.61
C VAL A 165 -5.03 1.63 -13.95
N VAL A 166 -6.22 2.01 -14.42
CA VAL A 166 -6.39 2.90 -15.58
C VAL A 166 -7.20 4.13 -15.19
N PHE A 167 -6.97 5.24 -15.89
CA PHE A 167 -7.76 6.46 -15.74
C PHE A 167 -7.80 7.26 -17.04
N VAL A 168 -8.71 8.24 -17.09
CA VAL A 168 -8.95 9.07 -18.28
C VAL A 168 -9.00 10.53 -17.86
N ILE A 169 -8.29 11.38 -18.61
CA ILE A 169 -8.33 12.83 -18.45
C ILE A 169 -8.75 13.50 -19.75
N GLU A 170 -9.41 14.64 -19.65
CA GLU A 170 -9.63 15.57 -20.75
C GLU A 170 -8.83 16.84 -20.46
N VAL A 171 -7.88 17.16 -21.34
CA VAL A 171 -7.16 18.43 -21.30
C VAL A 171 -7.99 19.46 -22.05
N LYS A 172 -8.29 20.58 -21.39
CA LYS A 172 -9.00 21.72 -21.97
C LYS A 172 -8.07 22.86 -22.39
#